data_AF-A0A0H1RAA1-F1
#
_entry.id   AF-A0A0H1RAA1-F1
#
_cell.length_a   1.000
_cell.length_b   1.000
_cell.length_c   1.000
_cell.angle_alpha   90.00
_cell.angle_beta   90.00
_cell.angle_gamma   90.00
#
_symmetry.space_group_name_H-M   'P 1'
#
loop_
_entity.id
_entity.type
_entity.pdbx_description
1 polymer ?
#
loop_
_entity_poly.entity_id
_entity_poly.type
_entity_poly.pdbx_seq_one_letter_code
_entity_poly.pdbx_strand_id
1 'polypeptide(L)'
;MKRRAYALTATLCAALALSACSSTRLGGSPVRSAAAPAPAPIEAVPSGPVESAPLAPIEGQALPPIAGSTAPLAPGLTPPAGGTDVATLPPAPAPAPAAPASRTAMVGNWTVRNAAGSSCRIQLSSSPALDLYRASASGCSNQDLSKVNAWDYRDGEVYLYQTGGSVAARLRGSPSALSGVIAKSGAPLSLSR
;
A
#
# COMPACT_ATOMS: atom_id res chain seq x y z
N MET A 1 -45.38 40.44 19.71
CA MET A 1 -44.08 40.73 20.36
C MET A 1 -43.32 39.46 20.77
N LYS A 2 -43.97 38.47 21.42
CA LYS A 2 -43.33 37.20 21.87
C LYS A 2 -42.61 36.40 20.77
N ARG A 3 -43.17 36.32 19.55
CA ARG A 3 -42.54 35.61 18.41
C ARG A 3 -41.26 36.28 17.90
N ARG A 4 -41.16 37.61 17.99
CA ARG A 4 -39.93 38.35 17.64
C ARG A 4 -38.86 38.19 18.71
N ALA A 5 -39.28 38.11 19.99
CA ALA A 5 -38.38 37.78 21.09
C ALA A 5 -37.80 36.36 20.93
N TYR A 6 -38.63 35.35 20.66
CA TYR A 6 -38.17 33.98 20.39
C TYR A 6 -37.25 33.86 19.18
N ALA A 7 -37.56 34.57 18.10
CA ALA A 7 -36.68 34.62 16.93
C ALA A 7 -35.31 35.22 17.28
N LEU A 8 -35.28 36.35 18.00
CA LEU A 8 -34.04 36.98 18.46
C LEU A 8 -33.22 36.09 19.39
N THR A 9 -33.86 35.37 20.32
CA THR A 9 -33.16 34.46 21.23
C THR A 9 -32.57 33.26 20.47
N ALA A 10 -33.30 32.72 19.48
CA ALA A 10 -32.83 31.60 18.67
C ALA A 10 -31.63 31.98 17.78
N THR A 11 -31.64 33.17 17.16
CA THR A 11 -30.48 33.65 16.39
C THR A 11 -29.26 33.89 17.27
N LEU A 12 -29.46 34.40 18.49
CA LEU A 12 -28.38 34.63 19.45
C LEU A 12 -27.72 33.31 19.90
N CYS A 13 -28.51 32.28 20.19
CA CYS A 13 -28.00 30.95 20.53
C CYS A 13 -27.26 30.28 19.36
N ALA A 14 -27.76 30.44 18.14
CA ALA A 14 -27.10 29.91 16.95
C ALA A 14 -25.73 30.58 16.71
N ALA A 15 -25.63 31.90 16.90
CA ALA A 15 -24.37 32.64 16.77
C ALA A 15 -23.33 32.24 17.83
N LEU A 16 -23.76 31.94 19.07
CA LEU A 16 -22.88 31.45 20.14
C LEU A 16 -22.36 30.03 19.90
N ALA A 17 -23.15 29.15 19.26
CA ALA A 17 -22.72 27.78 18.97
C ALA A 17 -21.66 27.70 17.85
N LEU A 18 -21.67 28.62 16.88
CA LEU A 18 -20.68 28.63 15.79
C LEU A 18 -19.28 29.13 16.21
N SER A 19 -19.14 29.90 17.29
CA SER A 19 -17.83 30.41 17.73
C SER A 19 -16.98 29.35 18.45
N ALA A 20 -17.59 28.27 18.96
CA ALA A 20 -16.90 27.20 19.67
C ALA A 20 -16.13 26.23 18.75
N CYS A 21 -16.44 26.15 17.46
CA CYS A 21 -15.70 25.31 16.49
C CYS A 21 -14.55 26.04 15.76
N SER A 22 -14.30 27.32 16.06
CA SER A 22 -13.29 28.13 15.33
C SER A 22 -12.05 28.51 16.15
N SER A 23 -11.98 28.21 17.45
CA SER A 23 -10.91 28.69 18.35
C SER A 23 -9.82 27.66 18.64
N THR A 24 -9.08 27.23 17.60
CA THR A 24 -7.71 26.70 17.83
C THR A 24 -6.67 27.14 16.79
N ARG A 25 -6.97 28.13 15.94
CA ARG A 25 -6.07 28.55 14.84
C ARG A 25 -5.69 30.04 14.81
N LEU A 26 -6.00 30.85 15.84
CA LEU A 26 -5.68 32.29 15.82
C LEU A 26 -5.20 32.93 17.15
N GLY A 27 -4.67 32.17 18.10
CA GLY A 27 -4.22 32.75 19.37
C GLY A 27 -3.12 31.96 20.06
N GLY A 28 -1.91 31.95 19.48
CA GLY A 28 -0.72 31.43 20.14
C GLY A 28 0.44 32.36 19.85
N SER A 29 0.90 33.08 20.88
CA SER A 29 2.12 33.88 20.88
C SER A 29 3.29 33.15 20.20
N PRO A 30 4.25 33.87 19.58
CA PRO A 30 5.46 33.25 19.08
C PRO A 30 6.27 32.77 20.28
N VAL A 31 6.08 31.50 20.68
CA VAL A 31 7.01 30.83 21.56
C VAL A 31 8.27 30.61 20.73
N ARG A 32 9.20 31.53 20.96
CA ARG A 32 10.62 31.41 20.64
C ARG A 32 11.18 30.25 21.48
N SER A 33 10.81 29.02 21.12
CA SER A 33 11.45 27.83 21.69
C SER A 33 12.80 27.69 21.02
N ALA A 34 13.82 27.82 21.87
CA ALA A 34 15.22 27.63 21.58
C ALA A 34 15.46 26.43 20.67
N ALA A 35 16.35 26.62 19.70
CA ALA A 35 16.94 25.55 18.93
C ALA A 35 17.44 24.45 19.90
N ALA A 36 16.81 23.29 19.85
CA ALA A 36 17.43 22.08 20.36
C ALA A 36 18.72 21.83 19.53
N PRO A 37 19.82 21.35 20.15
CA PRO A 37 21.01 20.98 19.39
C PRO A 37 20.61 19.93 18.36
N ALA A 38 21.00 20.14 17.11
CA ALA A 38 20.87 19.13 16.08
C ALA A 38 21.58 17.85 16.55
N PRO A 39 20.97 16.65 16.42
CA PRO A 39 21.69 15.41 16.64
C PRO A 39 22.87 15.36 15.67
N ALA A 40 24.06 15.06 16.21
CA ALA A 40 25.29 14.98 15.43
C ALA A 40 25.11 14.00 14.26
N PRO A 41 25.65 14.32 13.06
CA PRO A 41 25.64 13.40 11.92
C PRO A 41 26.29 12.09 12.34
N ILE A 42 25.54 10.99 12.26
CA ILE A 42 26.10 9.66 12.48
C ILE A 42 26.89 9.31 11.22
N GLU A 43 28.20 9.17 11.36
CA GLU A 43 29.08 8.72 10.28
C GLU A 43 28.61 7.35 9.76
N ALA A 44 28.57 7.22 8.43
CA ALA A 44 28.28 5.96 7.79
C ALA A 44 29.39 4.96 8.09
N VAL A 45 29.04 3.88 8.79
CA VAL A 45 29.91 2.72 8.96
C VAL A 45 30.06 2.05 7.59
N PRO A 46 31.28 1.87 7.05
CA PRO A 46 31.49 1.22 5.77
C PRO A 46 31.16 -0.27 5.89
N SER A 47 30.12 -0.70 5.18
CA SER A 47 29.84 -2.11 4.94
C SER A 47 30.97 -2.69 4.08
N GLY A 48 31.72 -3.67 4.61
CA GLY A 48 32.77 -4.38 3.88
C GLY A 48 32.22 -5.12 2.64
N PRO A 49 33.07 -5.45 1.67
CA PRO A 49 32.64 -6.13 0.45
C PRO A 49 32.11 -7.54 0.77
N VAL A 50 30.94 -7.85 0.24
CA VAL A 50 30.35 -9.20 0.29
C VAL A 50 30.95 -10.00 -0.85
N GLU A 51 31.82 -10.95 -0.51
CA GLU A 51 32.40 -11.90 -1.45
C GLU A 51 31.41 -13.04 -1.69
N SER A 52 30.74 -13.03 -2.84
CA SER A 52 29.85 -14.11 -3.28
C SER A 52 30.67 -15.15 -4.06
N ALA A 53 31.05 -16.23 -3.40
CA ALA A 53 31.61 -17.42 -4.05
C ALA A 53 30.51 -18.16 -4.84
N PRO A 54 30.72 -18.52 -6.13
CA PRO A 54 29.74 -19.27 -6.91
C PRO A 54 29.65 -20.73 -6.41
N LEU A 55 28.45 -21.20 -6.07
CA LEU A 55 28.21 -22.62 -5.90
C LEU A 55 28.30 -23.33 -7.27
N ALA A 56 28.89 -24.52 -7.27
CA ALA A 56 29.09 -25.33 -8.46
C ALA A 56 27.75 -25.71 -9.15
N PRO A 57 27.69 -25.74 -10.49
CA PRO A 57 26.47 -26.13 -11.22
C PRO A 57 26.07 -27.59 -10.92
N ILE A 58 24.79 -27.81 -10.64
CA ILE A 58 24.21 -29.15 -10.58
C ILE A 58 24.05 -29.63 -12.03
N GLU A 59 24.89 -30.59 -12.43
CA GLU A 59 24.73 -31.32 -13.68
C GLU A 59 23.46 -32.18 -13.66
N GLY A 60 22.67 -32.07 -14.72
CA GLY A 60 21.82 -33.15 -15.23
C GLY A 60 20.54 -33.47 -14.47
N GLN A 61 19.41 -32.89 -14.90
CA GLN A 61 18.18 -33.68 -15.04
C GLN A 61 17.28 -33.12 -16.15
N ALA A 62 17.21 -33.85 -17.25
CA ALA A 62 16.25 -33.61 -18.32
C ALA A 62 14.84 -33.97 -17.86
N LEU A 63 13.90 -33.02 -17.94
CA LEU A 63 12.48 -33.26 -17.76
C LEU A 63 11.84 -33.58 -19.13
N PRO A 64 10.94 -34.57 -19.23
CA PRO A 64 10.35 -35.02 -20.50
C PRO A 64 9.37 -33.98 -21.09
N PRO A 65 9.27 -33.84 -22.43
CA PRO A 65 8.38 -32.88 -23.05
C PRO A 65 6.91 -33.30 -22.90
N ILE A 66 6.09 -32.36 -22.44
CA ILE A 66 4.64 -32.48 -22.33
C ILE A 66 4.06 -32.49 -23.75
N ALA A 67 3.39 -33.59 -24.10
CA ALA A 67 2.67 -33.75 -25.35
C ALA A 67 1.43 -32.82 -25.38
N GLY A 68 1.29 -32.05 -26.47
CA GLY A 68 0.00 -31.44 -26.82
C GLY A 68 0.13 -30.03 -27.38
N SER A 69 0.34 -29.93 -28.69
CA SER A 69 -0.35 -28.95 -29.57
C SER A 69 0.02 -29.25 -31.02
N THR A 70 -0.94 -29.86 -31.71
CA THR A 70 -0.96 -30.08 -33.16
C THR A 70 -1.32 -28.78 -33.89
N ALA A 71 -0.45 -28.31 -34.77
CA ALA A 71 -0.84 -27.51 -35.94
C ALA A 71 0.12 -27.83 -37.12
N PRO A 72 -0.38 -28.11 -38.33
CA PRO A 72 0.39 -28.76 -39.38
C PRO A 72 0.94 -27.76 -40.41
N LEU A 73 2.24 -27.80 -40.70
CA LEU A 73 2.82 -27.25 -41.93
C LEU A 73 3.97 -28.16 -42.42
N ALA A 74 4.03 -28.29 -43.75
CA ALA A 74 4.61 -29.34 -44.59
C ALA A 74 6.10 -29.75 -44.38
N PRO A 75 6.48 -30.95 -44.88
CA PRO A 75 7.85 -31.45 -44.87
C PRO A 75 8.66 -30.90 -46.05
N GLY A 76 9.83 -30.35 -45.76
CA GLY A 76 10.82 -30.05 -46.78
C GLY A 76 11.79 -28.98 -46.33
N LEU A 77 13.05 -29.16 -46.74
CA LEU A 77 14.17 -28.24 -46.64
C LEU A 77 15.04 -28.41 -45.39
N THR A 78 15.97 -29.35 -45.48
CA THR A 78 17.34 -29.19 -44.95
C THR A 78 17.91 -27.83 -45.33
N PRO A 79 18.58 -27.14 -44.39
CA PRO A 79 19.73 -26.31 -44.76
C PRO A 79 20.99 -26.62 -43.90
N PRO A 80 22.16 -26.11 -44.33
CA PRO A 80 23.43 -26.84 -44.31
C PRO A 80 24.29 -26.60 -43.06
N ALA A 81 25.27 -27.50 -42.87
CA ALA A 81 26.49 -27.19 -42.14
C ALA A 81 27.18 -26.00 -42.81
N GLY A 82 27.08 -24.83 -42.17
CA GLY A 82 27.73 -23.60 -42.58
C GLY A 82 27.97 -22.76 -41.36
N GLY A 83 29.25 -22.56 -41.02
CA GLY A 83 29.65 -21.75 -39.88
C GLY A 83 29.09 -20.34 -39.98
N THR A 84 28.27 -19.99 -39.00
CA THR A 84 27.92 -18.61 -38.68
C THR A 84 28.48 -18.33 -37.29
N ASP A 85 29.54 -17.54 -37.28
CA ASP A 85 30.05 -16.85 -36.10
C ASP A 85 28.94 -15.90 -35.63
N VAL A 86 28.08 -16.38 -34.73
CA VAL A 86 27.09 -15.54 -34.06
C VAL A 86 27.81 -14.93 -32.86
N ALA A 87 28.27 -13.70 -33.01
CA ALA A 87 28.73 -12.89 -31.90
C ALA A 87 27.63 -12.92 -30.81
N THR A 88 27.92 -13.60 -29.70
CA THR A 88 26.99 -13.75 -28.60
C THR A 88 26.75 -12.36 -28.02
N LEU A 89 25.53 -11.82 -28.14
CA LEU A 89 25.14 -10.69 -27.31
C LEU A 89 25.12 -11.20 -25.85
N PRO A 90 25.70 -10.45 -24.90
CA PRO A 90 25.64 -10.83 -23.49
C PRO A 90 24.16 -10.96 -23.07
N PRO A 91 23.82 -11.95 -22.23
CA PRO A 91 22.48 -12.10 -21.69
C PRO A 91 22.04 -10.77 -21.04
N ALA A 92 20.85 -10.29 -21.40
CA ALA A 92 20.25 -9.16 -20.71
C ALA A 92 20.20 -9.47 -19.20
N PRO A 93 20.65 -8.57 -18.32
CA PRO A 93 20.64 -8.82 -16.88
C PRO A 93 19.21 -9.12 -16.45
N ALA A 94 19.04 -10.26 -15.76
CA ALA A 94 17.76 -10.65 -15.19
C ALA A 94 17.22 -9.50 -14.31
N PRO A 95 15.92 -9.17 -14.38
CA PRO A 95 15.35 -8.13 -13.55
C PRO A 95 15.63 -8.45 -12.08
N ALA A 96 16.25 -7.50 -11.37
CA ALA A 96 16.58 -7.66 -9.97
C ALA A 96 15.34 -8.09 -9.16
N PRO A 97 15.47 -8.93 -8.12
CA PRO A 97 14.37 -9.28 -7.24
C PRO A 97 13.71 -7.99 -6.73
N ALA A 98 12.41 -7.85 -6.94
CA ALA A 98 11.66 -6.71 -6.42
C ALA A 98 11.90 -6.65 -4.91
N ALA A 99 12.40 -5.51 -4.43
CA ALA A 99 12.66 -5.31 -3.01
C ALA A 99 11.40 -5.67 -2.20
N PRO A 100 11.54 -6.38 -1.06
CA PRO A 100 10.40 -6.72 -0.23
C PRO A 100 9.67 -5.43 0.15
N ALA A 101 8.37 -5.38 -0.12
CA ALA A 101 7.59 -4.20 0.20
C ALA A 101 7.69 -3.95 1.72
N SER A 102 8.06 -2.73 2.08
CA SER A 102 8.16 -2.34 3.48
C SER A 102 6.83 -1.76 3.96
N ARG A 103 6.57 -1.80 5.27
CA ARG A 103 5.39 -1.17 5.87
C ARG A 103 5.25 0.28 5.42
N THR A 104 6.33 1.05 5.41
CA THR A 104 6.35 2.46 4.99
C THR A 104 5.93 2.63 3.53
N ALA A 105 6.18 1.65 2.66
CA ALA A 105 5.75 1.70 1.27
C ALA A 105 4.21 1.61 1.12
N MET A 106 3.51 1.01 2.09
CA MET A 106 2.05 0.90 2.06
C MET A 106 1.34 2.19 2.53
N VAL A 107 2.06 3.13 3.15
CA VAL A 107 1.50 4.41 3.62
C VAL A 107 1.04 5.25 2.42
N GLY A 108 -0.13 5.89 2.54
CA GLY A 108 -0.66 6.77 1.51
C GLY A 108 -2.19 6.76 1.38
N ASN A 109 -2.66 7.52 0.38
CA ASN A 109 -4.06 7.50 -0.04
C ASN A 109 -4.29 6.31 -0.96
N TRP A 110 -5.33 5.54 -0.71
CA TRP A 110 -5.73 4.40 -1.51
C TRP A 110 -7.17 4.54 -1.94
N THR A 111 -7.43 4.25 -3.22
CA THR A 111 -8.76 4.14 -3.78
C THR A 111 -9.16 2.67 -3.76
N VAL A 112 -10.15 2.34 -2.94
CA VAL A 112 -10.77 1.02 -2.85
C VAL A 112 -11.83 0.89 -3.93
N ARG A 113 -11.89 -0.28 -4.57
CA ARG A 113 -12.98 -0.76 -5.42
C ARG A 113 -13.50 -2.06 -4.83
N ASN A 114 -14.80 -2.09 -4.55
CA ASN A 114 -15.48 -3.29 -4.06
C ASN A 114 -16.17 -4.03 -5.22
N ALA A 115 -16.47 -5.31 -5.03
CA ALA A 115 -17.25 -6.14 -5.94
C ALA A 115 -18.61 -5.52 -6.34
N ALA A 116 -19.20 -4.71 -5.47
CA ALA A 116 -20.45 -3.99 -5.73
C ALA A 116 -20.31 -2.79 -6.70
N GLY A 117 -19.10 -2.54 -7.24
CA GLY A 117 -18.82 -1.40 -8.13
C GLY A 117 -18.66 -0.06 -7.41
N SER A 118 -18.86 -0.02 -6.09
CA SER A 118 -18.64 1.17 -5.27
C SER A 118 -17.16 1.44 -5.04
N SER A 119 -16.77 2.72 -5.09
CA SER A 119 -15.43 3.19 -4.75
C SER A 119 -15.42 3.92 -3.42
N CYS A 120 -14.32 3.80 -2.67
CA CYS A 120 -14.09 4.62 -1.49
C CYS A 120 -12.61 4.91 -1.28
N ARG A 121 -12.27 5.81 -0.36
CA ARG A 121 -10.87 6.19 -0.10
C ARG A 121 -10.45 5.75 1.29
N ILE A 122 -9.32 5.07 1.39
CA ILE A 122 -8.66 4.70 2.63
C ILE A 122 -7.30 5.38 2.68
N GLN A 123 -7.02 6.11 3.76
CA GLN A 123 -5.70 6.65 4.05
C GLN A 123 -4.99 5.74 5.04
N LEU A 124 -3.82 5.21 4.67
CA LEU A 124 -2.90 4.52 5.56
C LEU A 124 -1.84 5.52 6.03
N SER A 125 -1.61 5.62 7.34
CA SER A 125 -0.63 6.52 7.96
C SER A 125 0.35 5.74 8.83
N SER A 126 1.61 6.15 8.90
CA SER A 126 2.61 5.62 9.84
C SER A 126 2.44 6.13 11.29
N SER A 127 1.37 6.88 11.57
CA SER A 127 1.08 7.36 12.93
C SER A 127 0.66 6.20 13.84
N PRO A 128 1.25 6.05 15.04
CA PRO A 128 0.91 4.96 15.96
C PRO A 128 -0.50 5.10 16.55
N ALA A 129 -1.15 3.96 16.83
CA ALA A 129 -2.50 3.85 17.38
C ALA A 129 -2.68 2.57 18.21
N LEU A 130 -2.54 2.68 19.54
CA LEU A 130 -2.76 1.64 20.57
C LEU A 130 -1.94 0.33 20.47
N ASP A 131 -1.35 0.04 19.32
CA ASP A 131 -0.35 -1.01 18.99
C ASP A 131 -0.17 -1.09 17.45
N LEU A 132 -1.16 -0.57 16.72
CA LEU A 132 -1.27 -0.58 15.28
C LEU A 132 -0.93 0.79 14.69
N TYR A 133 -1.09 0.94 13.37
CA TYR A 133 -0.94 2.20 12.67
C TYR A 133 -2.29 2.82 12.33
N ARG A 134 -2.37 4.14 12.23
CA ARG A 134 -3.64 4.83 11.91
C ARG A 134 -4.06 4.59 10.46
N ALA A 135 -5.32 4.21 10.29
CA ALA A 135 -6.01 4.21 9.01
C ALA A 135 -7.27 5.05 9.10
N SER A 136 -7.68 5.65 7.98
CA SER A 136 -8.93 6.41 7.91
C SER A 136 -9.68 6.03 6.64
N ALA A 137 -10.91 5.54 6.78
CA ALA A 137 -11.80 5.28 5.65
C ALA A 137 -12.76 6.45 5.42
N SER A 138 -13.07 6.73 4.15
CA SER A 138 -13.95 7.81 3.74
C SER A 138 -14.77 7.43 2.51
N GLY A 139 -16.08 7.67 2.57
CA GLY A 139 -17.01 7.36 1.47
C GLY A 139 -17.25 5.86 1.25
N CYS A 140 -16.90 4.99 2.21
CA CYS A 140 -17.12 3.55 2.05
C CYS A 140 -18.59 3.19 2.28
N SER A 141 -19.19 2.55 1.27
CA SER A 141 -20.56 2.01 1.34
C SER A 141 -20.66 0.74 2.18
N ASN A 142 -19.57 -0.01 2.30
CA ASN A 142 -19.51 -1.20 3.14
C ASN A 142 -19.26 -0.81 4.61
N GLN A 143 -20.08 -1.37 5.51
CA GLN A 143 -20.05 -1.05 6.94
C GLN A 143 -18.80 -1.57 7.68
N ASP A 144 -18.16 -2.63 7.19
CA ASP A 144 -16.90 -3.11 7.76
C ASP A 144 -15.73 -2.19 7.37
N LEU A 145 -15.73 -1.69 6.13
CA LEU A 145 -14.73 -0.73 5.65
C LEU A 145 -14.92 0.67 6.24
N SER A 146 -16.16 1.13 6.44
CA SER A 146 -16.44 2.44 7.02
C SER A 146 -15.94 2.59 8.46
N LYS A 147 -15.83 1.47 9.19
CA LYS A 147 -15.37 1.43 10.59
C LYS A 147 -13.86 1.26 10.73
N VAL A 148 -13.12 1.19 9.63
CA VAL A 148 -11.66 1.03 9.64
C VAL A 148 -10.98 2.25 10.27
N ASN A 149 -10.18 2.00 11.29
CA ASN A 149 -9.47 3.05 12.04
C ASN A 149 -7.97 2.74 12.24
N ALA A 150 -7.56 1.50 11.98
CA ALA A 150 -6.20 1.05 12.17
C ALA A 150 -5.78 0.05 11.08
N TRP A 151 -4.48 -0.09 10.89
CA TRP A 151 -3.89 -1.05 9.98
C TRP A 151 -2.56 -1.59 10.51
N ASP A 152 -2.13 -2.73 9.98
CA ASP A 152 -0.80 -3.29 10.18
C ASP A 152 -0.28 -3.90 8.88
N TYR A 153 1.03 -4.07 8.81
CA TYR A 153 1.72 -4.78 7.74
C TYR A 153 2.57 -5.88 8.36
N ARG A 154 2.22 -7.13 8.05
CA ARG A 154 2.89 -8.34 8.57
C ARG A 154 2.99 -9.37 7.46
N ASP A 155 4.10 -10.09 7.41
CA ASP A 155 4.29 -11.24 6.52
C ASP A 155 4.04 -10.95 5.03
N GLY A 156 4.14 -9.69 4.58
CA GLY A 156 3.84 -9.28 3.21
C GLY A 156 2.38 -8.89 2.95
N GLU A 157 1.58 -8.68 4.01
CA GLU A 157 0.13 -8.61 3.98
C GLU A 157 -0.33 -7.39 4.80
N VAL A 158 -1.25 -6.61 4.25
CA VAL A 158 -1.87 -5.45 4.90
C VAL A 158 -3.15 -5.91 5.59
N TYR A 159 -3.21 -5.70 6.90
CA TYR A 159 -4.38 -5.98 7.71
C TYR A 159 -5.07 -4.67 8.04
N LEU A 160 -6.35 -4.55 7.68
CA LEU A 160 -7.20 -3.43 8.09
C LEU A 160 -8.02 -3.83 9.31
N TYR A 161 -8.08 -2.95 10.31
CA TYR A 161 -8.79 -3.17 11.56
C TYR A 161 -9.92 -2.16 11.75
N GLN A 162 -11.04 -2.65 12.28
CA GLN A 162 -12.19 -1.86 12.65
C GLN A 162 -12.05 -1.29 14.05
N THR A 163 -12.87 -0.27 14.34
CA THR A 163 -13.17 0.16 15.71
C THR A 163 -13.60 -1.06 16.56
N GLY A 164 -12.80 -1.41 17.57
CA GLY A 164 -13.00 -2.60 18.41
C GLY A 164 -11.97 -3.72 18.20
N GLY A 165 -11.03 -3.57 17.25
CA GLY A 165 -9.90 -4.49 17.08
C GLY A 165 -10.17 -5.68 16.15
N SER A 166 -11.37 -5.80 15.58
CA SER A 166 -11.70 -6.83 14.60
C SER A 166 -11.06 -6.57 13.24
N VAL A 167 -10.63 -7.60 12.53
CA VAL A 167 -10.10 -7.48 11.16
C VAL A 167 -11.24 -7.15 10.19
N ALA A 168 -11.11 -6.04 9.45
CA ALA A 168 -12.04 -5.63 8.41
C ALA A 168 -11.74 -6.30 7.07
N ALA A 169 -10.48 -6.30 6.67
CA ALA A 169 -10.02 -6.83 5.40
C ALA A 169 -8.55 -7.22 5.48
N ARG A 170 -8.15 -8.15 4.61
CA ARG A 170 -6.77 -8.57 4.42
C ARG A 170 -6.40 -8.34 2.97
N LEU A 171 -5.29 -7.65 2.73
CA LEU A 171 -4.82 -7.32 1.40
C LEU A 171 -3.38 -7.75 1.18
N ARG A 172 -3.07 -8.11 -0.04
CA ARG A 172 -1.75 -8.50 -0.53
C ARG A 172 -1.42 -7.71 -1.78
N GLY A 173 -0.14 -7.49 -2.03
CA GLY A 173 0.32 -6.93 -3.28
C GLY A 173 1.48 -5.97 -3.11
N SER A 174 1.53 -4.99 -3.99
CA SER A 174 2.60 -4.02 -4.09
C SER A 174 2.16 -2.64 -3.54
N PRO A 175 3.11 -1.72 -3.31
CA PRO A 175 2.83 -0.34 -2.89
C PRO A 175 1.95 0.49 -3.85
N SER A 176 1.71 0.00 -5.07
CA SER A 176 0.89 0.64 -6.10
C SER A 176 -0.46 -0.05 -6.33
N ALA A 177 -0.56 -1.36 -6.04
CA ALA A 177 -1.78 -2.13 -6.20
C ALA A 177 -1.88 -3.21 -5.12
N LEU A 178 -2.97 -3.18 -4.37
CA LEU A 178 -3.29 -4.15 -3.33
C LEU A 178 -4.61 -4.84 -3.68
N SER A 179 -4.69 -6.14 -3.46
CA SER A 179 -5.89 -6.94 -3.70
C SER A 179 -6.16 -7.81 -2.49
N GLY A 180 -7.42 -8.05 -2.19
CA GLY A 180 -7.78 -8.72 -0.95
C GLY A 180 -9.24 -9.09 -0.85
N VAL A 181 -9.63 -9.47 0.36
CA VAL A 181 -11.00 -9.85 0.70
C VAL A 181 -11.44 -9.20 2.01
N ILE A 182 -12.72 -8.88 2.09
CA ILE A 182 -13.36 -8.41 3.33
C ILE A 182 -13.46 -9.61 4.25
N ALA A 183 -12.95 -9.52 5.47
CA ALA A 183 -12.87 -10.64 6.39
C ALA A 183 -14.26 -11.19 6.79
N LYS A 184 -15.28 -10.33 6.83
CA LYS A 184 -16.63 -10.69 7.28
C LYS A 184 -17.54 -11.21 6.16
N SER A 185 -17.48 -10.61 4.98
CA SER A 185 -18.34 -10.99 3.84
C SER A 185 -17.65 -11.87 2.80
N GLY A 186 -16.31 -11.98 2.84
CA GLY A 186 -15.54 -12.66 1.80
C GLY A 186 -15.51 -11.95 0.44
N ALA A 187 -16.13 -10.76 0.34
CA ALA A 187 -16.21 -10.05 -0.93
C ALA A 187 -14.81 -9.59 -1.40
N PRO A 188 -14.48 -9.74 -2.69
CA PRO A 188 -13.21 -9.27 -3.22
C PRO A 188 -13.16 -7.75 -3.24
N LEU A 189 -11.97 -7.22 -2.97
CA LEU A 189 -11.67 -5.81 -3.04
C LEU A 189 -10.30 -5.57 -3.66
N SER A 190 -10.17 -4.47 -4.39
CA SER A 190 -8.90 -4.00 -4.93
C SER A 190 -8.66 -2.55 -4.52
N LEU A 191 -7.41 -2.22 -4.24
CA LEU A 191 -6.94 -0.92 -3.84
C LEU A 191 -5.88 -0.47 -4.84
N SER A 192 -6.03 0.75 -5.34
CA SER A 192 -5.08 1.39 -6.24
C SER A 192 -4.73 2.79 -5.73
N ARG A 193 -3.50 3.24 -6.00
CA ARG A 193 -3.05 4.59 -5.67
C ARG A 193 -3.36 5.58 -6.79
#